data_AF-A0A7X2Z2C7-F1
#
_entry.id   AF-A0A7X2Z2C7-F1
#
_cell.length_a   1.000
_cell.length_b   1.000
_cell.length_c   1.000
_cell.angle_alpha   90.00
_cell.angle_beta   90.00
_cell.angle_gamma   90.00
#
_symmetry.space_group_name_H-M   'P 1'
#
loop_
_entity.id
_entity.type
_entity.pdbx_description
1 polymer ?
#
loop_
_entity_poly.entity_id
_entity_poly.type
_entity_poly.pdbx_seq_one_letter_code
_entity_poly.pdbx_strand_id
1 'polypeptide(L)'
;MARQRDPRRDEAFEIWKASGGEIDLVDIADQLDISAGTVRGWKSKDKWEAKFNGTLRSNERNAPLKNTERSKARGAPKGNKNAVGNRGGAPPGNQNAKGNKGGPGGPHRNDHAVTHGFFRKYLPERTLEIMDQIADRSPIDMLWDQIMIQYTAIISAQEIMFVESKDEMIKELKKRKYEIHDVGKDKVELEEKVTEEEYEFQFSWDRQATFLNAQSRAMAELRSSIKQFIDLANEDDERRLKLEQMQLNIEKTKADVDKATAEAEKLKKGSTGKEPLHIIVDYGDDEEDDTS
;
A
#
# COMPACT_ATOMS: atom_id res chain seq x y z
N MET A 1 4.80 -37.54 -17.05
CA MET A 1 5.62 -38.20 -18.10
C MET A 1 6.29 -37.11 -18.94
N ALA A 2 7.58 -37.23 -19.26
CA ALA A 2 8.24 -36.28 -20.15
C ALA A 2 7.67 -36.42 -21.57
N ARG A 3 7.35 -35.29 -22.23
CA ARG A 3 6.86 -35.30 -23.62
C ARG A 3 7.96 -35.83 -24.56
N GLN A 4 7.57 -36.62 -25.56
CA GLN A 4 8.47 -37.09 -26.60
C GLN A 4 9.10 -35.90 -27.35
N ARG A 5 10.40 -35.99 -27.64
CA ARG A 5 11.17 -34.94 -28.34
C ARG A 5 10.68 -34.85 -29.78
N ASP A 6 10.36 -33.65 -30.25
CA ASP A 6 9.97 -33.40 -31.64
C ASP A 6 11.17 -33.68 -32.57
N PRO A 7 11.05 -34.54 -33.61
CA PRO A 7 12.13 -34.83 -34.55
C PRO A 7 12.72 -33.59 -35.22
N ARG A 8 11.89 -32.57 -35.48
CA ARG A 8 12.29 -31.31 -36.13
C ARG A 8 13.27 -30.50 -35.29
N ARG A 9 13.38 -30.78 -33.99
CA ARG A 9 14.32 -30.14 -33.08
C ARG A 9 15.78 -30.47 -33.43
N ASP A 10 16.02 -31.70 -33.86
CA ASP A 10 17.36 -32.16 -34.21
C ASP A 10 17.71 -31.73 -35.64
N GLU A 11 16.74 -31.72 -36.56
CA GLU A 11 16.88 -31.14 -37.90
C GLU A 11 17.23 -29.65 -37.86
N ALA A 12 16.55 -28.88 -37.00
CA ALA A 12 16.83 -27.45 -36.82
C ALA A 12 18.26 -27.19 -36.32
N PHE A 13 18.80 -28.07 -35.48
CA PHE A 13 20.17 -27.96 -34.98
C PHE A 13 21.21 -28.25 -36.08
N GLU A 14 20.96 -29.25 -36.93
CA GLU A 14 21.87 -29.58 -38.04
C GLU A 14 21.88 -28.47 -39.11
N ILE A 15 20.73 -27.85 -39.43
CA ILE A 15 20.68 -26.69 -40.34
C ILE A 15 21.50 -25.53 -39.77
N TRP A 16 21.31 -25.23 -38.48
CA TRP A 16 22.06 -24.17 -37.79
C TRP A 16 23.57 -24.45 -37.76
N LYS A 17 23.97 -25.70 -37.47
CA LYS A 17 25.37 -26.13 -37.45
C LYS A 17 26.01 -26.11 -38.84
N ALA A 18 25.29 -26.53 -39.88
CA ALA A 18 25.75 -26.50 -41.27
C ALA A 18 26.02 -25.06 -41.75
N SER A 19 25.26 -24.09 -41.24
CA SER A 19 25.46 -22.66 -41.52
C SER A 19 26.59 -21.99 -40.73
N GLY A 20 27.32 -22.73 -39.89
CA GLY A 20 28.34 -22.15 -39.01
C GLY A 20 27.78 -21.28 -37.87
N GLY A 21 26.46 -21.35 -37.63
CA GLY A 21 25.76 -20.55 -36.64
C GLY A 21 25.36 -19.14 -37.10
N GLU A 22 25.55 -18.81 -38.37
CA GLU A 22 25.27 -17.48 -38.95
C GLU A 22 23.85 -17.33 -39.52
N ILE A 23 23.12 -18.43 -39.74
CA ILE A 23 21.73 -18.37 -40.25
C ILE A 23 20.77 -17.78 -39.20
N ASP A 24 19.83 -16.96 -39.66
CA ASP A 24 18.79 -16.43 -38.80
C ASP A 24 17.82 -17.54 -38.37
N LEU A 25 17.43 -17.53 -37.09
CA LEU A 25 16.52 -18.53 -36.53
C LEU A 25 15.10 -18.45 -37.13
N VAL A 26 14.78 -17.31 -37.77
CA VAL A 26 13.52 -17.12 -38.51
C VAL A 26 13.55 -17.96 -39.77
N ASP A 27 14.65 -17.94 -40.53
CA ASP A 27 14.79 -18.70 -41.77
C ASP A 27 14.75 -20.22 -41.51
N ILE A 28 15.34 -20.70 -40.40
CA ILE A 28 15.21 -22.11 -39.99
C ILE A 28 13.75 -22.45 -39.66
N ALA A 29 13.04 -21.52 -39.02
CA ALA A 29 11.65 -21.74 -38.63
C ALA A 29 10.74 -21.80 -39.86
N ASP A 30 10.99 -20.96 -40.86
CA ASP A 30 10.29 -20.95 -42.14
C ASP A 30 10.58 -22.23 -42.95
N GLN A 31 11.82 -22.75 -42.93
CA GLN A 31 12.17 -24.02 -43.59
C GLN A 31 11.50 -25.25 -42.97
N LEU A 32 11.22 -25.22 -41.67
CA LEU A 32 10.65 -26.34 -40.91
C LEU A 32 9.16 -26.19 -40.61
N ASP A 33 8.52 -25.13 -41.12
CA ASP A 33 7.12 -24.77 -40.89
C ASP A 33 6.76 -24.74 -39.39
N ILE A 34 7.59 -24.06 -38.60
CA ILE A 34 7.42 -23.89 -37.15
C ILE A 34 7.59 -22.43 -36.76
N SER A 35 7.16 -22.06 -35.55
CA SER A 35 7.35 -20.69 -35.07
C SER A 35 8.81 -20.41 -34.68
N ALA A 36 9.31 -19.23 -35.04
CA ALA A 36 10.67 -18.79 -34.66
C ALA A 36 10.92 -18.81 -33.14
N GLY A 37 9.86 -18.63 -32.34
CA GLY A 37 9.91 -18.76 -30.88
C GLY A 37 10.24 -20.19 -30.42
N THR A 38 9.79 -21.21 -31.16
CA THR A 38 10.07 -22.62 -30.89
C THR A 38 11.54 -22.93 -31.14
N VAL A 39 12.09 -22.52 -32.29
CA VAL A 39 13.51 -22.68 -32.64
C VAL A 39 14.41 -21.95 -31.63
N ARG A 40 14.05 -20.72 -31.24
CA ARG A 40 14.76 -19.97 -30.19
C ARG A 40 14.75 -20.72 -28.85
N GLY A 41 13.61 -21.29 -28.47
CA GLY A 41 13.46 -22.10 -27.27
C GLY A 41 14.35 -23.36 -27.29
N TRP A 42 14.44 -24.03 -28.44
CA TRP A 42 15.32 -25.20 -28.62
C TRP A 42 16.80 -24.83 -28.55
N LYS A 43 17.22 -23.75 -29.23
CA LYS A 43 18.61 -23.25 -29.21
C LYS A 43 19.11 -23.00 -27.78
N SER A 44 18.27 -22.36 -26.96
CA SER A 44 18.56 -22.10 -25.55
C SER A 44 18.58 -23.37 -24.71
N LYS A 45 17.52 -24.20 -24.78
CA LYS A 45 17.40 -25.42 -23.96
C LYS A 45 18.49 -26.46 -24.24
N ASP A 46 18.89 -26.61 -25.50
CA ASP A 46 19.92 -27.58 -25.90
C ASP A 46 21.33 -27.00 -25.94
N LYS A 47 21.49 -25.71 -25.59
CA LYS A 47 22.77 -25.00 -25.56
C LYS A 47 23.56 -25.20 -26.87
N TRP A 48 22.92 -24.91 -28.00
CA TRP A 48 23.49 -25.16 -29.34
C TRP A 48 24.88 -24.53 -29.51
N GLU A 49 25.08 -23.31 -29.01
CA GLU A 49 26.37 -22.61 -29.04
C GLU A 49 27.47 -23.34 -28.27
N ALA A 50 27.14 -23.90 -27.10
CA ALA A 50 28.10 -24.67 -26.30
C ALA A 50 28.47 -26.00 -26.97
N LYS A 51 27.53 -26.61 -27.70
CA LYS A 51 27.76 -27.84 -28.47
C LYS A 51 28.56 -27.59 -29.76
N PHE A 52 28.47 -26.39 -30.31
CA PHE A 52 29.15 -25.98 -31.53
C PHE A 52 30.57 -25.45 -31.27
N ASN A 53 30.74 -24.58 -30.27
CA ASN A 53 32.02 -23.92 -29.93
C ASN A 53 32.92 -24.76 -29.01
N GLY A 54 33.05 -26.06 -29.29
CA GLY A 54 33.83 -27.01 -28.48
C GLY A 54 35.05 -26.37 -27.81
N THR A 55 34.97 -26.16 -26.50
CA THR A 55 36.05 -25.69 -25.60
C THR A 55 36.67 -24.30 -25.84
N LEU A 56 36.10 -23.41 -26.66
CA LEU A 56 36.59 -22.03 -26.77
C LEU A 56 35.60 -21.03 -26.15
N ARG A 57 36.08 -20.29 -25.15
CA ARG A 57 35.29 -19.32 -24.37
C ARG A 57 34.68 -18.25 -25.30
N SER A 58 33.37 -18.29 -25.49
CA SER A 58 32.61 -17.24 -26.15
C SER A 58 32.33 -16.10 -25.16
N ASN A 59 32.70 -14.86 -25.54
CA ASN A 59 32.20 -13.64 -24.91
C ASN A 59 30.72 -13.45 -25.32
N GLU A 60 29.81 -14.19 -24.70
CA GLU A 60 28.41 -14.27 -25.15
C GLU A 60 27.60 -13.01 -24.82
N ARG A 61 27.01 -12.42 -25.87
CA ARG A 61 25.83 -11.55 -25.82
C ARG A 61 24.90 -11.91 -26.98
N ASN A 62 23.60 -11.99 -26.70
CA ASN A 62 22.54 -12.39 -27.64
C ASN A 62 22.09 -11.30 -28.65
N ALA A 63 22.85 -10.22 -28.85
CA ALA A 63 22.45 -9.13 -29.73
C ALA A 63 23.61 -8.61 -30.59
N PRO A 64 23.43 -8.41 -31.92
CA PRO A 64 24.44 -7.79 -32.77
C PRO A 64 24.68 -6.34 -32.33
N LEU A 65 25.95 -5.88 -32.37
CA LEU A 65 26.32 -4.50 -32.07
C LEU A 65 25.70 -3.56 -33.12
N LYS A 66 24.52 -3.00 -32.83
CA LYS A 66 23.97 -1.89 -33.60
C LYS A 66 24.77 -0.63 -33.25
N ASN A 67 25.70 -0.24 -34.13
CA ASN A 67 26.27 1.12 -34.17
C ASN A 67 25.16 2.10 -34.57
N THR A 68 24.34 2.51 -33.61
CA THR A 68 23.38 3.60 -33.76
C THR A 68 24.00 4.87 -33.21
N GLU A 69 23.65 6.05 -33.73
CA GLU A 69 24.27 7.31 -33.28
C GLU A 69 24.13 7.57 -31.77
N ARG A 70 23.17 6.90 -31.11
CA ARG A 70 22.95 6.93 -29.66
C ARG A 70 23.95 6.07 -28.86
N SER A 71 24.74 5.20 -29.49
CA SER A 71 25.74 4.34 -28.86
C SER A 71 27.18 4.86 -28.94
N LYS A 72 27.41 6.11 -29.40
CA LYS A 72 28.71 6.77 -29.24
C LYS A 72 29.03 6.89 -27.76
N ALA A 73 29.88 5.98 -27.26
CA ALA A 73 30.38 5.98 -25.90
C ALA A 73 30.96 7.36 -25.59
N ARG A 74 30.40 8.04 -24.57
CA ARG A 74 31.05 9.20 -23.95
C ARG A 74 32.32 8.70 -23.28
N GLY A 75 33.44 8.88 -23.95
CA GLY A 75 34.75 8.48 -23.48
C GLY A 75 35.84 8.95 -24.42
N ALA A 76 37.07 9.01 -23.91
CA ALA A 76 38.23 9.28 -24.75
C ALA A 76 38.31 8.24 -25.90
N PRO A 77 38.71 8.64 -27.11
CA PRO A 77 38.85 7.74 -28.24
C PRO A 77 39.67 6.50 -27.87
N LYS A 78 39.24 5.32 -28.36
CA LYS A 78 39.94 4.04 -28.11
C LYS A 78 41.36 4.16 -28.69
N GLY A 79 42.38 4.11 -27.82
CA GLY A 79 43.79 4.34 -28.17
C GLY A 79 44.36 5.71 -27.82
N ASN A 80 43.60 6.59 -27.15
CA ASN A 80 44.11 7.87 -26.67
C ASN A 80 45.24 7.68 -25.64
N LYS A 81 46.46 8.08 -26.01
CA LYS A 81 47.66 8.00 -25.15
C LYS A 81 47.73 9.11 -24.10
N ASN A 82 46.88 10.13 -24.16
CA ASN A 82 46.92 11.28 -23.24
C ASN A 82 46.54 10.91 -21.79
N ALA A 83 45.98 9.72 -21.56
CA ALA A 83 45.68 9.18 -20.23
C ALA A 83 46.65 8.07 -19.80
N VAL A 84 47.58 7.64 -20.65
CA VAL A 84 48.55 6.58 -20.33
C VAL A 84 49.56 7.16 -19.34
N GLY A 85 49.49 6.71 -18.09
CA GLY A 85 50.34 7.18 -16.98
C GLY A 85 49.68 8.17 -16.02
N ASN A 86 48.49 8.69 -16.33
CA ASN A 86 47.71 9.50 -15.39
C ASN A 86 46.82 8.59 -14.53
N ARG A 87 46.97 8.63 -13.20
CA ARG A 87 46.19 7.82 -12.26
C ARG A 87 44.73 8.27 -12.06
N GLY A 88 44.23 9.17 -12.91
CA GLY A 88 42.97 9.87 -12.69
C GLY A 88 43.10 10.89 -11.56
N GLY A 89 42.72 12.13 -11.82
CA GLY A 89 42.89 13.26 -10.90
C GLY A 89 43.49 14.48 -11.58
N ALA A 90 43.44 15.62 -10.89
CA ALA A 90 44.06 16.83 -11.39
C ALA A 90 45.59 16.66 -11.53
N PRO A 91 46.24 17.31 -12.52
CA PRO A 91 47.68 17.21 -12.73
C PRO A 91 48.50 17.53 -11.46
N PRO A 92 49.61 16.81 -11.21
CA PRO A 92 50.53 17.16 -10.12
C PRO A 92 50.99 18.61 -10.28
N GLY A 93 50.81 19.43 -9.24
CA GLY A 93 51.15 20.87 -9.28
C GLY A 93 50.02 21.80 -9.74
N ASN A 94 48.79 21.29 -9.98
CA ASN A 94 47.62 22.15 -10.20
C ASN A 94 47.39 23.08 -8.99
N GLN A 95 47.52 24.38 -9.19
CA GLN A 95 47.32 25.41 -8.15
C GLN A 95 45.87 25.91 -8.03
N ASN A 96 44.91 25.35 -8.78
CA ASN A 96 43.48 25.70 -8.68
C ASN A 96 42.88 25.37 -7.28
N ALA A 97 43.59 24.60 -6.45
CA ALA A 97 43.23 24.30 -5.07
C ALA A 97 44.11 25.03 -4.04
N LYS A 98 45.09 25.84 -4.46
CA LYS A 98 46.02 26.51 -3.54
C LYS A 98 45.33 27.74 -2.93
N GLY A 99 44.83 27.59 -1.71
CA GLY A 99 44.03 28.61 -1.00
C GLY A 99 42.58 28.19 -0.77
N ASN A 100 42.10 27.16 -1.48
CA ASN A 100 40.85 26.50 -1.14
C ASN A 100 41.18 25.45 -0.06
N LYS A 101 40.83 25.72 1.20
CA LYS A 101 40.65 24.63 2.18
C LYS A 101 39.66 23.70 1.51
N GLY A 102 40.05 22.47 1.16
CA GLY A 102 39.13 21.47 0.64
C GLY A 102 37.97 21.37 1.63
N GLY A 103 36.88 22.09 1.33
CA GLY A 103 35.73 22.18 2.22
C GLY A 103 34.95 20.87 2.13
N PRO A 104 34.16 20.53 3.16
CA PRO A 104 33.16 19.48 3.04
C PRO A 104 32.26 19.88 1.86
N GLY A 105 32.22 19.02 0.84
CA GLY A 105 31.93 19.44 -0.54
C GLY A 105 30.55 20.06 -0.77
N GLY A 106 30.50 20.93 -1.79
CA GLY A 106 29.27 21.35 -2.46
C GLY A 106 28.96 22.86 -2.36
N PRO A 107 28.28 23.44 -3.37
CA PRO A 107 27.80 24.82 -3.32
C PRO A 107 26.93 25.09 -2.07
N HIS A 108 27.02 26.29 -1.51
CA HIS A 108 26.19 26.71 -0.38
C HIS A 108 24.69 26.54 -0.74
N ARG A 109 23.93 25.82 0.11
CA ARG A 109 22.53 25.33 -0.10
C ARG A 109 22.34 24.03 -0.88
N ASN A 110 23.42 23.33 -1.26
CA ASN A 110 23.29 21.95 -1.71
C ASN A 110 23.30 21.04 -0.47
N ASP A 111 22.12 20.71 0.05
CA ASP A 111 21.97 19.56 0.94
C ASP A 111 22.63 18.35 0.24
N HIS A 112 23.47 17.61 0.96
CA HIS A 112 24.33 16.57 0.41
C HIS A 112 23.57 15.51 -0.43
N ALA A 113 24.29 14.60 -1.07
CA ALA A 113 23.70 13.42 -1.72
C ALA A 113 23.10 12.48 -0.66
N VAL A 114 21.94 12.84 -0.11
CA VAL A 114 21.14 12.05 0.83
C VAL A 114 20.15 11.20 0.01
N THR A 115 19.77 10.04 0.53
CA THR A 115 18.85 9.06 -0.09
C THR A 115 17.60 9.71 -0.69
N HIS A 116 17.08 10.77 -0.06
CA HIS A 116 15.83 11.43 -0.46
C HIS A 116 15.96 12.95 -0.71
N GLY A 117 17.08 13.40 -1.28
CA GLY A 117 17.36 14.83 -1.51
C GLY A 117 16.28 15.61 -2.31
N PHE A 118 15.51 14.96 -3.18
CA PHE A 118 14.38 15.59 -3.88
C PHE A 118 13.19 15.86 -2.95
N PHE A 119 12.86 14.92 -2.07
CA PHE A 119 11.64 14.94 -1.25
C PHE A 119 11.75 15.82 -0.01
N ARG A 120 12.97 16.06 0.49
CA ARG A 120 13.22 16.88 1.69
C ARG A 120 12.76 18.34 1.57
N LYS A 121 12.62 18.85 0.35
CA LYS A 121 12.10 20.21 0.10
C LYS A 121 10.60 20.33 0.36
N TYR A 122 9.89 19.21 0.35
CA TYR A 122 8.42 19.17 0.35
C TYR A 122 7.85 18.36 1.51
N LEU A 123 8.60 17.41 2.04
CA LEU A 123 8.17 16.50 3.09
C LEU A 123 8.79 16.85 4.46
N PRO A 124 8.01 16.80 5.55
CA PRO A 124 8.54 16.87 6.91
C PRO A 124 9.55 15.77 7.21
N GLU A 125 10.44 16.01 8.18
CA GLU A 125 11.49 15.06 8.58
C GLU A 125 10.94 13.70 9.00
N ARG A 126 9.87 13.68 9.81
CA ARG A 126 9.14 12.45 10.18
C ARG A 126 8.68 11.64 8.97
N THR A 127 8.24 12.31 7.90
CA THR A 127 7.76 11.63 6.70
C THR A 127 8.91 11.02 5.90
N LEU A 128 10.08 11.66 5.90
CA LEU A 128 11.28 11.12 5.28
C LEU A 128 11.80 9.89 6.05
N GLU A 129 11.77 9.93 7.38
CA GLU A 129 12.13 8.77 8.21
C GLU A 129 11.23 7.56 7.94
N ILE A 130 9.91 7.78 7.83
CA ILE A 130 8.95 6.75 7.44
C ILE A 130 9.25 6.23 6.03
N MET A 131 9.60 7.13 5.11
CA MET A 131 9.92 6.77 3.73
C MET A 131 11.18 5.90 3.64
N ASP A 132 12.24 6.24 4.37
CA ASP A 132 13.45 5.41 4.45
C ASP A 132 13.13 4.02 5.04
N GLN A 133 12.30 3.94 6.10
CA GLN A 133 11.88 2.66 6.69
C GLN A 133 11.03 1.79 5.76
N ILE A 134 10.22 2.42 4.89
CA ILE A 134 9.39 1.71 3.91
C ILE A 134 10.20 1.29 2.68
N ALA A 135 11.20 2.09 2.27
CA ALA A 135 11.96 1.87 1.04
C ALA A 135 12.64 0.49 0.97
N ASP A 136 13.06 -0.03 2.12
CA ASP A 136 13.74 -1.32 2.22
C ASP A 136 12.79 -2.53 2.39
N ARG A 137 11.47 -2.29 2.49
CA ARG A 137 10.49 -3.37 2.65
C ARG A 137 9.95 -3.89 1.33
N SER A 138 9.72 -5.21 1.27
CA SER A 138 9.07 -5.80 0.11
C SER A 138 7.57 -5.48 0.07
N PRO A 139 6.93 -5.43 -1.11
CA PRO A 139 5.48 -5.21 -1.21
C PRO A 139 4.65 -6.26 -0.45
N ILE A 140 5.13 -7.49 -0.39
CA ILE A 140 4.48 -8.59 0.35
C ILE A 140 4.54 -8.34 1.86
N ASP A 141 5.67 -7.87 2.37
CA ASP A 141 5.82 -7.56 3.80
C ASP A 141 4.98 -6.36 4.22
N MET A 142 4.85 -5.36 3.35
CA MET A 142 3.95 -4.23 3.58
C MET A 142 2.49 -4.67 3.64
N LEU A 143 2.08 -5.57 2.74
CA LEU A 143 0.72 -6.12 2.73
C LEU A 143 0.45 -6.97 3.99
N TRP A 144 1.44 -7.75 4.43
CA TRP A 144 1.37 -8.49 5.69
C TRP A 144 1.17 -7.55 6.89
N ASP A 145 1.96 -6.49 6.99
CA ASP A 145 1.83 -5.52 8.07
C ASP A 145 0.46 -4.82 8.05
N GLN A 146 -0.04 -4.48 6.86
CA GLN A 146 -1.37 -3.92 6.71
C GLN A 146 -2.45 -4.89 7.21
N ILE A 147 -2.37 -6.17 6.85
CA ILE A 147 -3.29 -7.20 7.33
C ILE A 147 -3.25 -7.30 8.86
N MET A 148 -2.05 -7.31 9.45
CA MET A 148 -1.86 -7.36 10.89
C MET A 148 -2.48 -6.17 11.60
N ILE A 149 -2.26 -4.95 11.09
CA ILE A 149 -2.83 -3.72 11.66
C ILE A 149 -4.35 -3.75 11.57
N GLN A 150 -4.91 -4.10 10.41
CA GLN A 150 -6.36 -4.19 10.21
C GLN A 150 -7.00 -5.23 11.12
N TYR A 151 -6.42 -6.43 11.22
CA TYR A 151 -6.91 -7.49 12.09
C TYR A 151 -6.89 -7.07 13.57
N THR A 152 -5.79 -6.47 14.01
CA THR A 152 -5.65 -5.97 15.38
C THR A 152 -6.65 -4.85 15.69
N ALA A 153 -6.85 -3.93 14.75
CA ALA A 153 -7.83 -2.86 14.89
C ALA A 153 -9.26 -3.42 15.03
N ILE A 154 -9.63 -4.43 14.22
CA ILE A 154 -10.93 -5.11 14.31
C ILE A 154 -11.13 -5.75 15.68
N ILE A 155 -10.11 -6.46 16.20
CA ILE A 155 -10.18 -7.06 17.54
C ILE A 155 -10.35 -5.98 18.61
N SER A 156 -9.52 -4.93 18.60
CA SER A 156 -9.62 -3.87 19.61
C SER A 156 -10.97 -3.15 19.55
N ALA A 157 -11.51 -2.95 18.34
CA ALA A 157 -12.80 -2.30 18.16
C ALA A 157 -13.96 -3.16 18.70
N GLN A 158 -13.83 -4.49 18.67
CA GLN A 158 -14.80 -5.40 19.30
C GLN A 158 -14.85 -5.23 20.81
N GLU A 159 -13.72 -4.97 21.46
CA GLU A 159 -13.67 -4.76 22.91
C GLU A 159 -14.25 -3.39 23.31
N ILE A 160 -13.92 -2.34 22.55
CA ILE A 160 -14.26 -0.95 22.91
C ILE A 160 -15.73 -0.61 22.63
N MET A 161 -16.33 -1.21 21.60
CA MET A 161 -17.66 -0.81 21.11
C MET A 161 -18.83 -1.55 21.78
N PHE A 162 -18.59 -2.34 22.82
CA PHE A 162 -19.68 -3.02 23.54
C PHE A 162 -20.65 -1.99 24.13
N VAL A 163 -21.90 -2.07 23.68
CA VAL A 163 -23.04 -1.44 24.34
C VAL A 163 -23.29 -2.20 25.65
N GLU A 164 -23.23 -1.52 26.80
CA GLU A 164 -23.34 -2.15 28.12
C GLU A 164 -24.77 -2.63 28.40
N SER A 165 -25.76 -1.92 27.86
CA SER A 165 -27.18 -2.25 28.05
C SER A 165 -28.02 -1.93 26.82
N LYS A 166 -29.04 -2.75 26.58
CA LYS A 166 -30.05 -2.51 25.52
C LYS A 166 -30.73 -1.15 25.67
N ASP A 167 -30.82 -0.62 26.89
CA ASP A 167 -31.47 0.66 27.19
C ASP A 167 -30.47 1.82 27.30
N GLU A 168 -29.19 1.60 26.93
CA GLU A 168 -28.17 2.65 26.92
C GLU A 168 -28.50 3.74 25.90
N MET A 169 -28.45 5.00 26.35
CA MET A 169 -28.71 6.18 25.53
C MET A 169 -27.66 7.23 25.87
N ILE A 170 -26.89 7.65 24.87
CA ILE A 170 -25.97 8.78 25.01
C ILE A 170 -26.74 10.05 24.66
N LYS A 171 -26.66 11.04 25.55
CA LYS A 171 -27.24 12.37 25.38
C LYS A 171 -26.11 13.38 25.23
N GLU A 172 -25.99 13.99 24.05
CA GLU A 172 -25.05 15.09 23.82
C GLU A 172 -25.81 16.41 23.64
N LEU A 173 -25.36 17.47 24.31
CA LEU A 173 -25.92 18.81 24.14
C LEU A 173 -25.39 19.38 22.82
N LYS A 174 -26.28 19.53 21.84
CA LYS A 174 -25.94 19.99 20.49
C LYS A 174 -25.95 21.51 20.39
N LYS A 175 -26.92 22.13 21.06
CA LYS A 175 -27.12 23.57 21.02
C LYS A 175 -27.76 24.06 22.30
N ARG A 176 -27.33 25.22 22.77
CA ARG A 176 -27.96 25.96 23.86
C ARG A 176 -28.18 27.40 23.41
N LYS A 177 -29.40 27.90 23.55
CA LYS A 177 -29.71 29.33 23.37
C LYS A 177 -29.88 29.97 24.73
N TYR A 178 -29.45 31.23 24.82
CA TYR A 178 -29.58 32.05 26.01
C TYR A 178 -30.32 33.32 25.62
N GLU A 179 -31.19 33.79 26.50
CA GLU A 179 -31.67 35.16 26.51
C GLU A 179 -31.05 35.90 27.69
N ILE A 180 -30.70 37.15 27.45
CA ILE A 180 -30.10 38.03 28.45
C ILE A 180 -31.21 38.92 28.99
N HIS A 181 -31.52 38.76 30.27
CA HIS A 181 -32.53 39.54 30.97
C HIS A 181 -31.85 40.53 31.92
N ASP A 182 -32.34 41.77 31.98
CA ASP A 182 -31.87 42.75 32.96
C ASP A 182 -32.75 42.66 34.21
N VAL A 183 -32.16 42.20 35.31
CA VAL A 183 -32.86 41.88 36.56
C VAL A 183 -32.65 42.98 37.61
N GLY A 184 -31.90 44.03 37.26
CA GLY A 184 -31.51 45.07 38.19
C GLY A 184 -32.57 46.17 38.36
N LYS A 185 -33.05 46.39 39.60
CA LYS A 185 -33.99 47.49 39.91
C LYS A 185 -33.38 48.90 39.84
N ASP A 186 -32.07 49.06 40.08
CA ASP A 186 -31.38 50.38 40.13
C ASP A 186 -30.02 50.42 39.39
N LYS A 187 -29.47 49.28 38.96
CA LYS A 187 -28.25 49.15 38.12
C LYS A 187 -28.44 47.98 37.18
N VAL A 188 -28.06 48.14 35.90
CA VAL A 188 -28.12 47.08 34.89
C VAL A 188 -27.36 45.85 35.39
N GLU A 189 -28.09 44.77 35.63
CA GLU A 189 -27.57 43.48 36.08
C GLU A 189 -28.12 42.42 35.13
N LEU A 190 -27.28 42.02 34.17
CA LEU A 190 -27.67 41.10 33.11
C LEU A 190 -27.50 39.66 33.58
N GLU A 191 -28.58 38.89 33.57
CA GLU A 191 -28.59 37.47 33.87
C GLU A 191 -28.84 36.65 32.59
N GLU A 192 -28.02 35.62 32.36
CA GLU A 192 -28.16 34.71 31.21
C GLU A 192 -29.16 33.59 31.57
N LYS A 193 -30.37 33.67 31.01
CA LYS A 193 -31.40 32.62 31.15
C LYS A 193 -31.33 31.68 29.95
N VAL A 194 -31.19 30.38 30.20
CA VAL A 194 -31.24 29.35 29.14
C VAL A 194 -32.67 29.24 28.63
N THR A 195 -32.90 29.53 27.35
CA THR A 195 -34.25 29.48 26.74
C THR A 195 -34.52 28.21 25.96
N GLU A 196 -33.50 27.63 25.33
CA GLU A 196 -33.64 26.37 24.59
C GLU A 196 -32.39 25.50 24.72
N GLU A 197 -32.60 24.19 24.93
CA GLU A 197 -31.56 23.17 24.85
C GLU A 197 -31.93 22.12 23.80
N GLU A 198 -31.12 21.97 22.76
CA GLU A 198 -31.25 20.91 21.77
C GLU A 198 -30.27 19.77 22.12
N TYR A 199 -30.82 18.58 22.28
CA TYR A 199 -30.05 17.37 22.61
C TYR A 199 -30.05 16.39 21.43
N GLU A 200 -28.88 15.86 21.12
CA GLU A 200 -28.73 14.73 20.21
C GLU A 200 -28.68 13.44 21.03
N PHE A 201 -29.58 12.51 20.68
CA PHE A 201 -29.67 11.21 21.35
C PHE A 201 -29.12 10.13 20.42
N GLN A 202 -28.07 9.45 20.85
CA GLN A 202 -27.58 8.25 20.20
C GLN A 202 -28.05 7.03 20.98
N PHE A 203 -28.98 6.28 20.36
CA PHE A 203 -29.51 5.07 20.95
C PHE A 203 -28.55 3.89 20.78
N SER A 204 -28.52 3.00 21.77
CA SER A 204 -27.80 1.72 21.78
C SER A 204 -27.89 0.94 20.46
N TRP A 205 -29.09 0.77 19.93
CA TRP A 205 -29.33 -0.03 18.72
C TRP A 205 -28.80 0.63 17.45
N ASP A 206 -28.78 1.97 17.37
CA ASP A 206 -28.25 2.68 16.20
C ASP A 206 -26.72 2.63 16.20
N ARG A 207 -26.09 2.89 17.36
CA ARG A 207 -24.64 2.70 17.55
C ARG A 207 -24.20 1.28 17.22
N GLN A 208 -24.95 0.27 17.68
CA GLN A 208 -24.68 -1.13 17.36
C GLN A 208 -24.81 -1.40 15.85
N ALA A 209 -25.83 -0.84 15.17
CA ALA A 209 -25.99 -1.01 13.73
C ALA A 209 -24.86 -0.34 12.94
N THR A 210 -24.47 0.88 13.32
CA THR A 210 -23.31 1.58 12.72
C THR A 210 -22.03 0.78 12.90
N PHE A 211 -21.80 0.24 14.11
CA PHE A 211 -20.65 -0.59 14.42
C PHE A 211 -20.60 -1.85 13.57
N LEU A 212 -21.70 -2.62 13.51
CA LEU A 212 -21.76 -3.85 12.71
C LEU A 212 -21.52 -3.58 11.22
N ASN A 213 -22.05 -2.47 10.71
CA ASN A 213 -21.81 -2.05 9.32
C ASN A 213 -20.34 -1.69 9.09
N ALA A 214 -19.71 -0.94 10.00
CA ALA A 214 -18.29 -0.60 9.91
C ALA A 214 -17.40 -1.84 10.00
N GLN A 215 -17.71 -2.75 10.93
CA GLN A 215 -17.00 -4.02 11.11
C GLN A 215 -17.11 -4.93 9.88
N SER A 216 -18.31 -5.07 9.31
CA SER A 216 -18.53 -5.85 8.08
C SER A 216 -17.68 -5.34 6.91
N ARG A 217 -17.60 -4.02 6.73
CA ARG A 217 -16.72 -3.39 5.72
C ARG A 217 -15.25 -3.67 6.00
N ALA A 218 -14.79 -3.48 7.24
CA ALA A 218 -13.41 -3.75 7.62
C ALA A 218 -13.02 -5.23 7.40
N MET A 219 -13.90 -6.18 7.73
CA MET A 219 -13.70 -7.61 7.48
C MET A 219 -13.69 -7.96 5.98
N ALA A 220 -14.42 -7.24 5.14
CA ALA A 220 -14.38 -7.42 3.69
C ALA A 220 -13.03 -6.97 3.10
N GLU A 221 -12.54 -5.80 3.51
CA GLU A 221 -11.21 -5.29 3.12
C GLU A 221 -10.08 -6.21 3.59
N LEU A 222 -10.18 -6.72 4.82
CA LEU A 222 -9.20 -7.66 5.36
C LEU A 222 -9.18 -8.96 4.54
N ARG A 223 -10.34 -9.53 4.20
CA ARG A 223 -10.41 -10.72 3.32
C ARG A 223 -9.81 -10.47 1.94
N SER A 224 -10.04 -9.30 1.36
CA SER A 224 -9.43 -8.90 0.08
C SER A 224 -7.91 -8.83 0.19
N SER A 225 -7.39 -8.19 1.25
CA SER A 225 -5.95 -8.06 1.50
C SER A 225 -5.28 -9.42 1.73
N ILE A 226 -5.92 -10.31 2.50
CA ILE A 226 -5.46 -11.69 2.73
C ILE A 226 -5.38 -12.46 1.41
N LYS A 227 -6.39 -12.32 0.54
CA LYS A 227 -6.37 -12.97 -0.78
C LYS A 227 -5.20 -12.48 -1.63
N GLN A 228 -5.00 -11.16 -1.70
CA GLN A 228 -3.87 -10.58 -2.44
C GLN A 228 -2.52 -11.07 -1.90
N PHE A 229 -2.42 -11.24 -0.58
CA PHE A 229 -1.21 -11.78 0.03
C PHE A 229 -0.98 -13.23 -0.38
N ILE A 230 -2.01 -14.08 -0.31
CA ILE A 230 -1.92 -15.50 -0.69
C ILE A 230 -1.55 -15.65 -2.17
N ASP A 231 -2.08 -14.80 -3.04
CA ASP A 231 -1.79 -14.83 -4.48
C ASP A 231 -0.32 -14.45 -4.80
N LEU A 232 0.31 -13.64 -3.95
CA LEU A 232 1.70 -13.18 -4.11
C LEU A 232 2.72 -14.01 -3.33
N ALA A 233 2.31 -14.64 -2.23
CA ALA A 233 3.17 -15.41 -1.36
C ALA A 233 3.52 -16.79 -1.95
N ASN A 234 4.71 -17.29 -1.62
CA ASN A 234 5.09 -18.65 -1.97
C ASN A 234 4.23 -19.66 -1.21
N GLU A 235 4.07 -20.87 -1.76
CA GLU A 235 3.21 -21.88 -1.16
C GLU A 235 3.63 -22.26 0.27
N ASP A 236 4.93 -22.29 0.54
CA ASP A 236 5.56 -22.67 1.81
C ASP A 236 5.73 -21.49 2.80
N ASP A 237 5.13 -20.33 2.52
CA ASP A 237 5.24 -19.18 3.43
C ASP A 237 4.48 -19.42 4.74
N GLU A 238 5.21 -19.47 5.86
CA GLU A 238 4.67 -19.70 7.21
C GLU A 238 3.53 -18.73 7.58
N ARG A 239 3.52 -17.53 6.98
CA ARG A 239 2.48 -16.53 7.22
C ARG A 239 1.11 -16.99 6.73
N ARG A 240 1.04 -17.88 5.73
CA ARG A 240 -0.24 -18.41 5.22
C ARG A 240 -1.03 -19.15 6.30
N LEU A 241 -0.36 -19.89 7.17
CA LEU A 241 -1.00 -20.59 8.28
C LEU A 241 -1.60 -19.62 9.31
N LYS A 242 -0.91 -18.49 9.56
CA LYS A 242 -1.45 -17.41 10.40
C LYS A 242 -2.67 -16.75 9.74
N LEU A 243 -2.65 -16.54 8.43
CA LEU A 243 -3.79 -15.98 7.70
C LEU A 243 -5.01 -16.89 7.72
N GLU A 244 -4.81 -18.20 7.62
CA GLU A 244 -5.88 -19.18 7.76
C GLU A 244 -6.52 -19.09 9.15
N GLN A 245 -5.72 -19.01 10.22
CA GLN A 245 -6.23 -18.81 11.57
C GLN A 245 -7.02 -17.50 11.72
N MET A 246 -6.53 -16.40 11.13
CA MET A 246 -7.25 -15.11 11.14
C MET A 246 -8.58 -15.21 10.39
N GLN A 247 -8.61 -15.87 9.23
CA GLN A 247 -9.83 -16.09 8.44
C GLN A 247 -10.87 -16.87 9.24
N LEU A 248 -10.47 -17.96 9.90
CA LEU A 248 -11.36 -18.76 10.74
C LEU A 248 -11.95 -17.93 11.89
N ASN A 249 -11.14 -17.08 12.54
CA ASN A 249 -11.63 -16.19 13.59
C ASN A 249 -12.65 -15.19 13.06
N ILE A 250 -12.39 -14.59 11.89
CA ILE A 250 -13.30 -13.65 11.22
C ILE A 250 -14.63 -14.34 10.89
N GLU A 251 -14.59 -15.55 10.36
CA GLU A 251 -15.78 -16.33 10.03
C GLU A 251 -16.60 -16.67 11.28
N LYS A 252 -15.93 -17.08 12.37
CA LYS A 252 -16.58 -17.32 13.66
C LYS A 252 -17.28 -16.06 14.17
N THR A 253 -16.59 -14.92 14.22
CA THR A 253 -17.20 -13.66 14.65
C THR A 253 -18.42 -13.30 13.81
N LYS A 254 -18.31 -13.46 12.48
CA LYS A 254 -19.44 -13.18 11.58
C LYS A 254 -20.64 -14.07 11.91
N ALA A 255 -20.43 -15.36 12.11
CA ALA A 255 -21.50 -16.29 12.46
C ALA A 255 -22.15 -15.94 13.82
N ASP A 256 -21.37 -15.47 14.79
CA ASP A 256 -21.89 -15.03 16.09
C ASP A 256 -22.71 -13.73 15.96
N VAL A 257 -22.28 -12.80 15.12
CA VAL A 257 -23.05 -11.59 14.76
C VAL A 257 -24.37 -11.94 14.06
N ASP A 258 -24.34 -12.85 13.08
CA ASP A 258 -25.52 -13.28 12.35
C ASP A 258 -26.55 -13.97 13.28
N LYS A 259 -26.08 -14.74 14.28
CA LYS A 259 -26.95 -15.31 15.32
C LYS A 259 -27.56 -14.23 16.21
N ALA A 260 -26.75 -13.29 16.70
CA ALA A 260 -27.20 -12.22 17.58
C ALA A 260 -28.24 -11.31 16.89
N THR A 261 -28.04 -11.02 15.60
CA THR A 261 -28.99 -10.23 14.80
C THR A 261 -30.30 -10.99 14.58
N ALA A 262 -30.25 -12.29 14.25
CA ALA A 262 -31.46 -13.11 14.11
C ALA A 262 -32.25 -13.25 15.43
N GLU A 263 -31.57 -13.34 16.57
CA GLU A 263 -32.20 -13.32 17.90
C GLU A 263 -32.85 -11.97 18.21
N ALA A 264 -32.16 -10.87 17.89
CA ALA A 264 -32.69 -9.52 18.06
C ALA A 264 -33.95 -9.27 17.19
N GLU A 265 -33.99 -9.77 15.95
CA GLU A 265 -35.18 -9.67 15.09
C GLU A 265 -36.37 -10.45 15.64
N LYS A 266 -36.14 -11.64 16.22
CA LYS A 266 -37.20 -12.42 16.89
C LYS A 266 -37.78 -11.66 18.09
N LEU A 267 -36.94 -10.98 18.86
CA LEU A 267 -37.37 -10.15 19.99
C LEU A 267 -38.14 -8.90 19.53
N LYS A 268 -37.76 -8.26 18.42
CA LYS A 268 -38.47 -7.09 17.87
C LYS A 268 -39.91 -7.43 17.46
N LYS A 269 -40.15 -8.60 16.87
CA LYS A 269 -41.51 -9.07 16.51
C LYS A 269 -42.46 -9.23 17.71
N GLY A 270 -41.94 -9.31 18.95
CA GLY A 270 -42.74 -9.31 20.18
C GLY A 270 -43.10 -7.92 20.73
N SER A 271 -42.58 -6.83 20.16
CA SER A 271 -42.71 -5.46 20.69
C SER A 271 -43.45 -4.46 19.79
N THR A 272 -44.00 -4.92 18.67
CA THR A 272 -44.75 -4.10 17.71
C THR A 272 -45.97 -3.46 18.40
N GLY A 273 -45.90 -2.15 18.69
CA GLY A 273 -47.04 -1.37 19.23
C GLY A 273 -46.73 -0.23 20.20
N LYS A 274 -45.46 0.10 20.51
CA LYS A 274 -45.13 1.26 21.35
C LYS A 274 -44.60 2.42 20.51
N GLU A 275 -45.27 3.57 20.58
CA GLU A 275 -44.87 4.81 19.91
C GLU A 275 -43.54 5.35 20.46
N PRO A 276 -42.68 5.97 19.63
CA PRO A 276 -41.44 6.59 20.07
C PRO A 276 -41.75 7.83 20.94
N LEU A 277 -41.08 7.94 22.09
CA LEU A 277 -41.17 9.10 22.98
C LEU A 277 -40.46 10.32 22.36
N HIS A 278 -41.18 11.43 22.23
CA HIS A 278 -40.63 12.75 21.89
C HIS A 278 -40.66 13.63 23.14
N ILE A 279 -39.50 14.17 23.54
CA ILE A 279 -39.38 15.07 24.68
C ILE A 279 -38.85 16.41 24.17
N ILE A 280 -39.67 17.45 24.29
CA ILE A 280 -39.29 18.86 24.11
C ILE A 280 -39.37 19.48 25.50
N VAL A 281 -38.27 20.07 25.98
CA VAL A 281 -38.24 20.79 27.25
C VAL A 281 -38.20 22.28 26.94
N ASP A 282 -39.35 22.93 27.11
CA ASP A 282 -39.53 24.38 27.01
C ASP A 282 -39.54 24.94 28.44
N TYR A 283 -38.59 25.81 28.77
CA TYR A 283 -38.49 26.48 30.07
C TYR A 283 -39.21 27.83 30.06
N GLY A 284 -40.30 27.93 29.26
CA GLY A 284 -41.04 29.16 28.98
C GLY A 284 -41.14 30.14 30.14
N ASP A 285 -41.15 31.44 29.81
CA ASP A 285 -41.21 32.52 30.78
C ASP A 285 -42.35 32.29 31.79
N ASP A 286 -41.95 32.03 33.05
CA ASP A 286 -42.81 32.17 34.21
C ASP A 286 -43.29 33.63 34.25
N GLU A 287 -44.44 33.93 33.64
CA GLU A 287 -45.22 35.08 34.05
C GLU A 287 -45.66 34.82 35.49
N GLU A 288 -44.91 35.38 36.43
CA GLU A 288 -45.36 35.61 37.81
C GLU A 288 -46.64 36.45 37.73
N ASP A 289 -47.77 35.76 37.74
CA ASP A 289 -49.10 36.35 37.86
C ASP A 289 -49.28 36.84 39.31
N ASP A 290 -48.57 37.93 39.64
CA ASP A 290 -48.64 38.64 40.91
C ASP A 290 -49.95 39.45 40.92
N THR A 291 -51.07 38.74 41.10
CA THR A 291 -52.37 39.37 41.32
C THR A 291 -52.59 39.64 42.81
N SER A 292 -52.74 40.94 43.07
CA SER A 292 -52.78 41.62 44.37
C SER A 292 -54.00 41.33 45.24
#